data_AF-A0A9W4A0T4-F1
#
_entry.id   AF-A0A9W4A0T4-F1
#
_cell.length_a   1.000
_cell.length_b   1.000
_cell.length_c   1.000
_cell.angle_alpha   90.00
_cell.angle_beta   90.00
_cell.angle_gamma   90.00
#
_symmetry.space_group_name_H-M   'P 1'
#
loop_
_entity.id
_entity.type
_entity.pdbx_description
1 polymer ?
#
loop_
_entity_poly.entity_id
_entity_poly.type
_entity_poly.pdbx_seq_one_letter_code
_entity_poly.pdbx_strand_id
1 'polypeptide(L)' 'MQFSKLEMAIVIGAFLQGYDEEVLNNKEGSQLLEQLEVELENIVNNSTPNQMKEAAESVVSKFIHGLLEEKQME' A
#
# COMPACT_ATOMS: atom_id res chain seq x y z
N MET A 1 5.89 13.70 0.04
CA MET A 1 6.62 12.46 -0.37
C MET A 1 6.05 11.93 -1.68
N GLN A 2 6.87 11.24 -2.48
CA GLN A 2 6.43 10.53 -3.69
C GLN A 2 6.64 9.02 -3.51
N PHE A 3 5.61 8.24 -3.84
CA PHE A 3 5.64 6.78 -3.78
C PHE A 3 5.75 6.17 -5.19
N SER A 4 6.49 5.07 -5.31
CA SER A 4 6.48 4.21 -6.48
C SER A 4 5.19 3.39 -6.54
N LYS A 5 4.89 2.80 -7.71
CA LYS A 5 3.74 1.90 -7.85
C LYS A 5 3.80 0.72 -6.88
N LEU A 6 4.98 0.14 -6.68
CA LEU A 6 5.17 -0.98 -5.77
C LEU A 6 5.00 -0.57 -4.30
N GLU A 7 5.47 0.62 -3.93
CA GLU A 7 5.26 1.18 -2.59
C GLU A 7 3.77 1.45 -2.32
N MET A 8 3.06 2.04 -3.30
CA MET A 8 1.61 2.23 -3.20
C MET A 8 0.88 0.89 -3.07
N ALA A 9 1.29 -0.11 -3.85
CA ALA A 9 0.69 -1.43 -3.80
C ALA A 9 0.86 -2.10 -2.41
N ILE A 10 2.05 -2.00 -1.83
CA ILE A 10 2.33 -2.53 -0.49
C ILE A 10 1.45 -1.84 0.57
N VAL A 11 1.34 -0.51 0.50
CA VAL A 11 0.54 0.28 1.46
C VAL A 11 -0.93 -0.09 1.35
N ILE A 12 -1.48 -0.08 0.14
CA ILE A 12 -2.88 -0.41 -0.09
C ILE A 12 -3.18 -1.85 0.35
N GLY A 13 -2.30 -2.81 0.03
CA GLY A 13 -2.45 -4.19 0.47
C GLY A 13 -2.47 -4.32 2.00
N ALA A 14 -1.60 -3.60 2.71
CA ALA A 14 -1.60 -3.56 4.17
C ALA A 14 -2.87 -2.89 4.73
N PHE A 15 -3.38 -1.83 4.09
CA PHE A 15 -4.65 -1.20 4.47
C PHE A 15 -5.82 -2.16 4.32
N LEU A 16 -5.92 -2.87 3.19
CA LEU A 16 -7.01 -3.83 2.93
C LEU A 16 -7.04 -4.99 3.94
N GLN A 17 -5.87 -5.49 4.37
CA GLN A 17 -5.78 -6.51 5.43
C GLN A 17 -6.32 -6.04 6.78
N GLY A 18 -6.41 -4.73 7.02
CA GLY A 18 -6.94 -4.15 8.25
C GLY A 18 -8.45 -3.85 8.21
N TYR A 19 -9.12 -3.98 7.07
CA TYR A 19 -10.56 -3.77 6.95
C TYR A 19 -11.36 -5.03 7.30
N ASP A 20 -12.55 -4.82 7.88
CA ASP A 20 -13.52 -5.89 8.11
C ASP A 20 -14.19 -6.29 6.79
N GLU A 21 -14.47 -7.58 6.58
CA GLU A 21 -15.04 -8.11 5.32
C GLU A 21 -16.39 -7.45 4.98
N GLU A 22 -17.17 -7.06 6.00
CA GLU A 22 -18.44 -6.34 5.80
C GLU A 22 -18.26 -4.96 5.17
N VAL A 23 -17.13 -4.28 5.41
CA VAL A 23 -16.82 -2.97 4.84
C VAL A 23 -16.38 -3.09 3.38
N LEU A 24 -15.69 -4.18 3.05
CA LEU A 24 -15.23 -4.49 1.69
C LEU A 24 -16.35 -5.00 0.77
N ASN A 25 -17.41 -5.59 1.35
CA ASN A 25 -18.53 -6.19 0.59
C ASN A 25 -19.69 -5.23 0.25
N ASN A 26 -19.53 -3.91 0.38
CA ASN A 26 -20.54 -2.97 -0.09
C ASN A 26 -20.58 -2.91 -1.64
N LYS A 27 -21.77 -2.78 -2.24
CA LYS A 27 -21.99 -3.02 -3.69
C LYS A 27 -21.22 -2.10 -4.64
N GLU A 28 -20.88 -0.88 -4.23
CA GLU A 28 -20.10 0.05 -5.06
C GLU A 28 -18.59 -0.09 -4.81
N GLY A 29 -18.18 -0.45 -3.59
CA GLY A 29 -16.80 -0.74 -3.24
C GLY A 29 -16.31 -2.05 -3.84
N SER A 30 -17.16 -3.07 -3.98
CA SER A 30 -16.71 -4.41 -4.39
C SER A 30 -16.09 -4.44 -5.79
N GLN A 31 -16.66 -3.74 -6.78
CA GLN A 31 -16.10 -3.72 -8.14
C GLN A 31 -14.77 -2.96 -8.22
N LEU A 32 -14.64 -1.86 -7.48
CA LEU A 32 -13.40 -1.09 -7.42
C LEU A 32 -12.31 -1.87 -6.67
N LEU A 33 -12.69 -2.60 -5.60
CA LEU A 33 -11.79 -3.46 -4.85
C LEU A 33 -11.31 -4.65 -5.68
N GLU A 34 -12.19 -5.30 -6.45
CA GLU A 34 -11.79 -6.36 -7.40
C GLU A 34 -10.78 -5.86 -8.44
N GLN A 35 -11.03 -4.69 -9.05
CA GLN A 35 -10.09 -4.09 -10.00
C GLN A 35 -8.75 -3.74 -9.34
N LEU A 36 -8.80 -3.27 -8.10
CA LEU A 36 -7.62 -2.94 -7.32
C LEU A 36 -6.81 -4.20 -6.97
N GLU A 37 -7.45 -5.29 -6.53
CA GLU A 37 -6.79 -6.56 -6.25
C GLU A 37 -6.03 -7.09 -7.47
N VAL A 38 -6.65 -7.05 -8.65
CA VAL A 38 -6.00 -7.47 -9.91
C VAL A 38 -4.77 -6.61 -10.21
N GLU A 39 -4.86 -5.29 -10.04
CA GLU A 39 -3.73 -4.39 -10.28
C GLU A 39 -2.61 -4.58 -9.25
N LEU A 40 -2.96 -4.77 -7.97
CA LEU A 40 -2.00 -5.07 -6.91
C LEU A 40 -1.25 -6.38 -7.17
N GLU A 41 -1.98 -7.42 -7.56
CA GLU A 41 -1.41 -8.72 -7.91
C GLU A 41 -0.47 -8.60 -9.12
N ASN A 42 -0.86 -7.85 -10.16
CA ASN A 42 0.00 -7.58 -11.32
C ASN A 42 1.29 -6.86 -10.91
N ILE A 43 1.22 -5.86 -10.03
CA ILE A 43 2.40 -5.11 -9.58
C ILE A 43 3.35 -6.02 -8.77
N VAL A 44 2.78 -6.84 -7.88
CA VAL A 44 3.56 -7.75 -7.03
C VAL A 44 4.19 -8.87 -7.87
N ASN A 45 3.45 -9.50 -8.77
CA ASN A 45 3.95 -10.61 -9.61
C ASN A 45 5.03 -10.18 -10.61
N ASN A 46 5.04 -8.90 -11.00
CA ASN A 46 6.09 -8.32 -11.86
C ASN A 46 7.31 -7.81 -11.07
N SER A 47 7.34 -8.00 -9.75
CA SER A 47 8.43 -7.57 -8.89
C SER A 47 9.24 -8.77 -8.37
N THR A 48 10.56 -8.61 -8.33
CA THR A 48 11.43 -9.60 -7.70
C THR A 48 11.35 -9.51 -6.17
N PRO A 49 11.71 -10.59 -5.43
CA PRO A 49 11.75 -10.54 -3.97
C PRO A 49 12.63 -9.41 -3.40
N ASN A 50 13.74 -9.09 -4.06
CA ASN A 50 14.61 -7.98 -3.65
C ASN A 50 13.91 -6.63 -3.84
N GLN A 51 13.25 -6.41 -4.97
CA GLN A 51 12.49 -5.17 -5.22
C GLN A 51 11.34 -5.01 -4.22
N MET A 52 10.64 -6.09 -3.88
CA MET A 52 9.60 -6.07 -2.85
C MET A 52 10.16 -5.68 -1.48
N LYS A 53 11.30 -6.27 -1.09
CA LYS A 53 11.98 -5.95 0.16
C LYS A 53 12.39 -4.48 0.22
N GLU A 54 13.07 -3.99 -0.82
CA GLU A 54 13.51 -2.59 -0.92
C GLU A 54 12.33 -1.63 -0.87
N ALA A 55 11.25 -1.93 -1.59
CA ALA A 55 10.04 -1.10 -1.57
C ALA A 55 9.36 -1.10 -0.20
N ALA A 56 9.30 -2.24 0.50
CA ALA A 56 8.75 -2.32 1.85
C ALA A 56 9.58 -1.51 2.85
N GLU A 57 10.90 -1.66 2.83
CA GLU A 57 11.81 -0.88 3.69
C GLU A 57 11.71 0.63 3.41
N SER A 58 11.68 1.00 2.12
CA SER A 58 11.54 2.38 1.67
C SER A 58 10.19 2.98 2.11
N VAL A 59 9.08 2.25 1.96
CA VAL A 59 7.76 2.76 2.33
C VAL A 59 7.65 2.97 3.84
N VAL A 60 8.13 2.02 4.64
CA VAL A 60 8.15 2.15 6.11
C VAL A 60 9.00 3.34 6.53
N SER A 61 10.19 3.51 5.95
CA SER A 61 11.06 4.66 6.22
C SER A 61 10.37 5.97 5.87
N LYS A 62 9.68 6.06 4.72
CA LYS A 62 8.92 7.25 4.32
C LYS A 62 7.80 7.58 5.31
N PHE A 63 7.01 6.59 5.74
CA PHE A 63 5.97 6.85 6.74
C PHE A 63 6.54 7.29 8.09
N ILE A 64 7.63 6.66 8.56
CA ILE A 64 8.29 7.05 9.80
C ILE A 64 8.84 8.49 9.72
N HIS A 65 9.58 8.83 8.66
CA HIS A 65 10.09 10.18 8.47
C HIS A 65 8.95 11.18 8.37
N GLY A 66 7.89 10.89 7.60
CA GLY A 66 6.71 11.76 7.51
C GLY A 66 6.09 12.04 8.89
N LEU A 67 5.93 11.01 9.72
CA LEU A 67 5.35 11.13 11.07
C LEU A 67 6.27 11.84 12.07
N LEU A 68 7.58 11.69 11.96
CA LEU A 68 8.55 12.22 12.94
C LEU A 68 9.12 13.58 12.54
N GLU A 69 9.26 13.88 11.25
CA GLU A 69 9.72 15.18 10.76
C GLU A 69 8.65 16.26 10.91
N GLU A 70 7.36 15.91 10.83
CA GLU A 70 6.26 16.82 11.21
C GLU A 70 6.33 17.27 12.68
N LYS A 71 6.96 16.49 13.56
CA LYS A 71 7.11 16.82 14.99
C LYS A 71 8.29 17.74 15.33
N GLN A 72 9.22 17.99 14.42
CA GLN A 72 10.43 18.80 14.67
C GLN A 72 10.24 20.29 14.30
N MET A 73 9.03 20.69 13.87
CA MET A 73 8.70 22.06 13.45
C MET A 73 7.66 22.75 14.36
N GLU A 74 7.52 22.30 15.62
CA GLU A 74 6.78 23.01 16.68
C GLU A 74 7.72 23.64 17.73
#